data_AF-A0A9P6YTJ5-F1
#
_entry.id   AF-A0A9P6YTJ5-F1
#
_cell.length_a   1.000
_cell.length_b   1.000
_cell.length_c   1.000
_cell.angle_alpha   90.00
_cell.angle_beta   90.00
_cell.angle_gamma   90.00
#
_symmetry.space_group_name_H-M   'P 1'
#
loop_
_entity.id
_entity.type
_entity.pdbx_description
1 polymer ?
#
loop_
_entity_poly.entity_id
_entity_poly.type
_entity_poly.pdbx_seq_one_letter_code
_entity_poly.pdbx_strand_id
1 'polypeptide(L)'
;MDERKHVVIIGAGVGGTATAARLARQGFRVTVIEKNGFSGGRCSTLRHDGFRFDQGPSLYLMPKVFEEAFADLDERIGDHVDLLRCENNYRLHFPDGDTIELSSDLCRMQQVMDRIEGPGGMDRFLGFLQEAQVHHARGTPIAIERNFERIWDLVRYGSEIGRLHLLDTIYRRASRYFKTKKMRMAFTFQTMYMGMSPYDAPAVYSLLQYTECVEGIWYPRGGFHQVVHRLEQIAQEKFGASFVYNVPVAKINTQGRRVTGVTLADGEVIQADAVVCNADLVYAYHQLLPPCAWTTQSLAAKQLTCSSISFYWSMSRTIPALDVHNVFLAEAYQASFDEIFCQHRLPSQPSFYVHVPSRLDPSAAPPNKDAVVVLVPIGHMHKDPVDYDRLVQRARSTVLDVLHRRLGLEADWIEHEIVNDPRTWQAKFNLWKGSILGLSHHLFQVLWFRPSTKDASGRYDNLYFVGASTHPGTGVPIVLAGSKLTSDQVCRGFGQVPLPRKNPSRPPSLRPPLRPLWILLVLGFLGFLCSLTDQHLPLSFSRRQ
;
A
#
# COMPACT_ATOMS: atom_id res chain seq x y z
N MET A 1 -14.60 -23.36 31.01
CA MET A 1 -13.90 -23.24 29.72
C MET A 1 -14.38 -21.95 29.08
N ASP A 2 -13.49 -21.15 28.49
CA ASP A 2 -13.88 -19.94 27.77
C ASP A 2 -14.74 -20.36 26.55
N GLU A 3 -16.02 -20.00 26.54
CA GLU A 3 -16.95 -20.37 25.46
C GLU A 3 -16.72 -19.54 24.17
N ARG A 4 -15.89 -18.49 24.25
CA ARG A 4 -15.58 -17.64 23.10
C ARG A 4 -14.76 -18.40 22.07
N LYS A 5 -15.12 -18.21 20.80
CA LYS A 5 -14.32 -18.69 19.67
C LYS A 5 -12.96 -18.01 19.67
N HIS A 6 -11.90 -18.82 19.57
CA HIS A 6 -10.53 -18.36 19.60
C HIS A 6 -10.02 -18.13 18.19
N VAL A 7 -9.61 -16.89 17.89
CA VAL A 7 -8.99 -16.50 16.64
C VAL A 7 -7.53 -16.15 16.89
N VAL A 8 -6.62 -16.83 16.19
CA VAL A 8 -5.20 -16.49 16.19
C VAL A 8 -4.88 -15.64 14.97
N ILE A 9 -4.18 -14.52 15.18
CA ILE A 9 -3.77 -13.61 14.13
C ILE A 9 -2.24 -13.64 14.01
N ILE A 10 -1.73 -13.92 12.81
CA ILE A 10 -0.29 -13.99 12.53
C ILE A 10 0.17 -12.63 11.99
N GLY A 11 0.88 -11.86 12.81
CA GLY A 11 1.51 -10.58 12.49
C GLY A 11 0.72 -9.36 13.00
N ALA A 12 1.39 -8.50 13.77
CA ALA A 12 0.86 -7.27 14.37
C ALA A 12 1.04 -6.03 13.47
N GLY A 13 1.06 -6.21 12.15
CA GLY A 13 0.94 -5.09 11.21
C GLY A 13 -0.46 -4.46 11.23
N VAL A 14 -0.64 -3.32 10.57
CA VAL A 14 -1.91 -2.55 10.51
C VAL A 14 -3.15 -3.46 10.35
N GLY A 15 -3.12 -4.36 9.36
CA GLY A 15 -4.27 -5.23 9.06
C GLY A 15 -4.58 -6.20 10.20
N GLY A 16 -3.55 -6.82 10.78
CA GLY A 16 -3.67 -7.74 11.89
C GLY A 16 -4.17 -7.07 13.15
N THR A 17 -3.59 -5.94 13.54
CA THR A 17 -4.00 -5.16 14.72
C THR A 17 -5.43 -4.63 14.58
N ALA A 18 -5.80 -4.08 13.42
CA ALA A 18 -7.14 -3.56 13.19
C ALA A 18 -8.19 -4.67 13.11
N THR A 19 -7.82 -5.87 12.63
CA THR A 19 -8.68 -7.07 12.68
C THR A 19 -8.83 -7.55 14.12
N ALA A 20 -7.72 -7.58 14.88
CA ALA A 20 -7.72 -7.99 16.28
C ALA A 20 -8.68 -7.15 17.12
N ALA A 21 -8.60 -5.82 16.98
CA ALA A 21 -9.46 -4.89 17.69
C ALA A 21 -10.94 -5.14 17.40
N ARG A 22 -11.30 -5.31 16.11
CA ARG A 22 -12.70 -5.55 15.70
C ARG A 22 -13.23 -6.90 16.17
N LEU A 23 -12.43 -7.97 16.05
CA LEU A 23 -12.85 -9.31 16.48
C LEU A 23 -12.94 -9.40 18.00
N ALA A 24 -12.01 -8.80 18.74
CA ALA A 24 -12.06 -8.77 20.20
C ALA A 24 -13.32 -8.02 20.68
N ARG A 25 -13.65 -6.88 20.04
CA ARG A 25 -14.89 -6.16 20.28
C ARG A 25 -16.15 -7.00 20.00
N GLN A 26 -16.11 -7.85 18.96
CA GLN A 26 -17.21 -8.77 18.62
C GLN A 26 -17.28 -9.99 19.57
N GLY A 27 -16.47 -10.02 20.64
CA GLY A 27 -16.52 -11.07 21.66
C GLY A 27 -15.70 -12.31 21.31
N PHE A 28 -14.86 -12.28 20.28
CA PHE A 28 -13.89 -13.36 20.05
C PHE A 28 -12.76 -13.28 21.07
N ARG A 29 -12.24 -14.44 21.49
CA ARG A 29 -10.93 -14.49 22.15
C ARG A 29 -9.88 -14.31 21.06
N VAL A 30 -9.05 -13.29 21.14
CA VAL A 30 -8.05 -12.98 20.10
C VAL A 30 -6.64 -13.04 20.65
N THR A 31 -5.75 -13.72 19.92
CA THR A 31 -4.31 -13.73 20.18
C THR A 31 -3.56 -13.35 18.92
N VAL A 32 -2.80 -12.26 18.97
CA VAL A 32 -1.92 -11.80 17.90
C VAL A 32 -0.51 -12.26 18.20
N ILE A 33 0.15 -12.87 17.22
CA ILE A 33 1.52 -13.36 17.33
C ILE A 33 2.40 -12.63 16.34
N GLU A 34 3.42 -11.94 16.84
CA GLU A 34 4.34 -11.11 16.07
C GLU A 34 5.77 -11.58 16.27
N LYS A 35 6.48 -11.75 15.16
CA LYS A 35 7.87 -12.21 15.20
C LYS A 35 8.84 -11.13 15.68
N ASN A 36 8.51 -9.86 15.42
CA ASN A 36 9.34 -8.72 15.80
C ASN A 36 9.03 -8.29 17.24
N GLY A 37 9.89 -7.47 17.83
CA GLY A 37 9.68 -6.88 19.16
C GLY A 37 8.77 -5.64 19.18
N PHE A 38 8.01 -5.39 18.12
CA PHE A 38 7.20 -4.18 17.94
C PHE A 38 6.01 -4.42 17.00
N SER A 39 4.95 -3.59 17.13
CA SER A 39 3.78 -3.60 16.24
C SER A 39 3.90 -2.66 15.03
N GLY A 40 2.95 -2.77 14.10
CA GLY A 40 2.86 -1.93 12.91
C GLY A 40 3.50 -2.54 11.68
N GLY A 41 4.43 -3.49 11.82
CA GLY A 41 5.13 -4.08 10.68
C GLY A 41 5.85 -2.99 9.89
N ARG A 42 5.53 -2.82 8.61
CA ARG A 42 6.05 -1.70 7.79
C ARG A 42 5.63 -0.32 8.31
N CYS A 43 4.51 -0.22 9.02
CA CYS A 43 4.03 0.98 9.69
C CYS A 43 4.65 1.12 11.09
N SER A 44 5.96 0.97 11.18
CA SER A 44 6.74 1.08 12.41
C SER A 44 7.72 2.23 12.34
N THR A 45 8.43 2.45 13.44
CA THR A 45 9.32 3.58 13.61
C THR A 45 10.71 3.10 14.02
N LEU A 46 11.74 3.70 13.43
CA LEU A 46 13.13 3.57 13.85
C LEU A 46 13.50 4.74 14.76
N ARG A 47 14.40 4.49 15.71
CA ARG A 47 14.91 5.51 16.64
C ARG A 47 16.42 5.38 16.80
N HIS A 48 17.09 6.51 16.92
CA HIS A 48 18.53 6.59 17.20
C HIS A 48 18.80 7.96 17.84
N ASP A 49 19.43 8.03 19.02
CA ASP A 49 19.92 9.26 19.67
C ASP A 49 18.98 10.49 19.60
N GLY A 50 17.69 10.27 19.89
CA GLY A 50 16.66 11.32 19.87
C GLY A 50 16.02 11.60 18.50
N PHE A 51 16.53 10.99 17.43
CA PHE A 51 15.91 10.98 16.11
C PHE A 51 14.85 9.88 15.99
N ARG A 52 13.82 10.16 15.19
CA ARG A 52 12.71 9.27 14.89
C ARG A 52 12.45 9.23 13.39
N PHE A 53 12.33 8.04 12.84
CA PHE A 53 12.05 7.84 11.41
C PHE A 53 10.88 6.90 11.20
N ASP A 54 9.92 7.29 10.36
CA ASP A 54 8.89 6.36 9.89
C ASP A 54 9.50 5.37 8.91
N GLN A 55 9.41 4.06 9.21
CA GLN A 55 10.09 3.04 8.42
C GLN A 55 9.41 2.80 7.06
N GLY A 56 8.11 3.06 6.96
CA GLY A 56 7.31 2.84 5.74
C GLY A 56 6.44 4.04 5.38
N PRO A 57 5.19 4.11 5.88
CA PRO A 57 4.25 5.15 5.49
C PRO A 57 4.61 6.51 6.11
N SER A 58 4.60 7.55 5.29
CA SER A 58 4.78 8.96 5.71
C SER A 58 3.60 9.86 5.32
N LEU A 59 2.63 9.34 4.56
CA LEU A 59 1.54 10.12 3.97
C LEU A 59 0.21 9.65 4.52
N TYR A 60 -0.46 10.48 5.32
CA TYR A 60 -1.77 10.15 5.86
C TYR A 60 -2.84 10.70 4.92
N LEU A 61 -3.42 9.80 4.13
CA LEU A 61 -4.41 10.07 3.09
C LEU A 61 -5.73 9.37 3.44
N MET A 62 -6.85 9.86 2.92
CA MET A 62 -8.18 9.29 3.16
C MET A 62 -8.56 9.22 4.66
N PRO A 63 -8.55 10.36 5.39
CA PRO A 63 -8.77 10.40 6.85
C PRO A 63 -10.05 9.66 7.31
N LYS A 64 -11.10 9.70 6.50
CA LYS A 64 -12.39 9.02 6.77
C LYS A 64 -12.26 7.51 7.01
N VAL A 65 -11.30 6.84 6.36
CA VAL A 65 -11.10 5.39 6.53
C VAL A 65 -10.52 5.08 7.91
N PHE A 66 -9.66 5.96 8.42
CA PHE A 66 -9.13 5.87 9.77
C PHE A 66 -10.19 6.21 10.80
N GLU A 67 -10.97 7.27 10.57
CA GLU A 67 -12.13 7.63 11.40
C GLU A 67 -13.11 6.46 11.52
N GLU A 68 -13.44 5.79 10.41
CA GLU A 68 -14.29 4.59 10.42
C GLU A 68 -13.67 3.46 11.25
N ALA A 69 -12.35 3.25 11.15
CA ALA A 69 -11.67 2.20 11.88
C ALA A 69 -11.72 2.38 13.41
N PHE A 70 -11.60 3.63 13.89
CA PHE A 70 -11.78 3.95 15.32
C PHE A 70 -13.27 3.95 15.70
N ALA A 71 -14.14 4.47 14.83
CA ALA A 71 -15.58 4.47 15.08
C ALA A 71 -16.14 3.06 15.22
N ASP A 72 -15.61 2.07 14.48
CA ASP A 72 -15.95 0.66 14.65
C ASP A 72 -15.69 0.14 16.07
N LEU A 73 -14.81 0.80 16.82
CA LEU A 73 -14.45 0.49 18.20
C LEU A 73 -15.15 1.39 19.23
N ASP A 74 -16.11 2.22 18.80
CA ASP A 74 -16.73 3.33 19.55
C ASP A 74 -15.75 4.42 19.99
N GLU A 75 -14.67 4.59 19.23
CA GLU A 75 -13.66 5.63 19.48
C GLU A 75 -13.72 6.73 18.43
N ARG A 76 -13.23 7.91 18.80
CA ARG A 76 -12.96 9.00 17.85
C ARG A 76 -11.45 9.15 17.70
N ILE A 77 -10.93 9.01 16.48
CA ILE A 77 -9.48 9.05 16.23
C ILE A 77 -8.81 10.35 16.75
N GLY A 78 -9.51 11.49 16.67
CA GLY A 78 -8.99 12.78 17.16
C GLY A 78 -8.75 12.84 18.67
N ASP A 79 -9.29 11.89 19.44
CA ASP A 79 -9.02 11.78 20.89
C ASP A 79 -7.74 10.98 21.17
N HIS A 80 -7.20 10.31 20.14
CA HIS A 80 -6.08 9.37 20.24
C HIS A 80 -4.83 9.82 19.45
N VAL A 81 -5.05 10.54 18.34
CA VAL A 81 -4.01 10.94 17.39
C VAL A 81 -4.22 12.39 16.97
N ASP A 82 -3.20 13.23 17.25
CA ASP A 82 -3.13 14.60 16.75
C ASP A 82 -2.62 14.59 15.29
N LEU A 83 -3.42 15.13 14.38
CA LEU A 83 -3.13 15.16 12.94
C LEU A 83 -2.66 16.54 12.50
N LEU A 84 -1.45 16.59 11.95
CA LEU A 84 -0.84 17.79 11.41
C LEU A 84 -1.07 17.83 9.90
N ARG A 85 -1.62 18.93 9.38
CA ARG A 85 -1.81 19.09 7.94
C ARG A 85 -0.52 19.61 7.31
N CYS A 86 -0.09 18.99 6.22
CA CYS A 86 0.99 19.51 5.40
C CYS A 86 0.46 20.72 4.60
N GLU A 87 1.08 21.89 4.72
CA GLU A 87 0.71 23.06 3.91
C GLU A 87 1.02 22.85 2.42
N ASN A 88 2.20 22.30 2.17
CA ASN A 88 2.64 21.84 0.86
C ASN A 88 2.56 20.32 0.82
N ASN A 89 1.98 19.79 -0.25
CA ASN A 89 1.87 18.36 -0.46
C ASN A 89 3.23 17.78 -0.84
N TYR A 90 3.91 18.39 -1.82
CA TYR A 90 5.24 17.98 -2.29
C TYR A 90 6.04 19.16 -2.80
N ARG A 91 7.35 19.10 -2.60
CA ARG A 91 8.33 19.82 -3.42
C ARG A 91 8.98 18.85 -4.42
N LEU A 92 8.71 19.06 -5.70
CA LEU A 92 9.26 18.26 -6.80
C LEU A 92 10.52 18.94 -7.36
N HIS A 93 11.62 18.20 -7.42
CA HIS A 93 12.91 18.69 -7.93
C HIS A 93 13.23 18.07 -9.28
N PHE A 94 13.37 18.90 -10.31
CA PHE A 94 13.65 18.48 -11.68
C PHE A 94 15.15 18.50 -12.03
N PRO A 95 15.59 17.71 -13.03
CA PRO A 95 16.99 17.63 -13.45
C PRO A 95 17.62 18.95 -13.90
N ASP A 96 16.81 19.85 -14.43
CA ASP A 96 17.23 21.18 -14.88
C ASP A 96 17.35 22.21 -13.74
N GLY A 97 17.17 21.78 -12.49
CA GLY A 97 17.26 22.62 -11.29
C GLY A 97 15.96 23.34 -10.93
N ASP A 98 14.92 23.25 -11.76
CA ASP A 98 13.61 23.83 -11.45
C ASP A 98 12.87 23.01 -10.38
N THR A 99 11.95 23.66 -9.68
CA THR A 99 11.17 23.05 -8.59
C THR A 99 9.70 23.40 -8.71
N ILE A 100 8.82 22.40 -8.57
CA ILE A 100 7.36 22.59 -8.52
C ILE A 100 6.85 22.25 -7.12
N GLU A 101 6.08 23.13 -6.52
CA GLU A 101 5.39 22.88 -5.26
C GLU A 101 3.94 22.53 -5.55
N LEU A 102 3.51 21.36 -5.11
CA LEU A 102 2.10 20.97 -5.14
C LEU A 102 1.48 21.25 -3.78
N SER A 103 0.26 21.80 -3.77
CA SER A 103 -0.47 22.11 -2.54
C SER A 103 -1.96 21.82 -2.71
N SER A 104 -2.65 21.71 -1.57
CA SER A 104 -4.11 21.72 -1.51
C SER A 104 -4.70 23.14 -1.49
N ASP A 105 -3.86 24.17 -1.43
CA ASP A 105 -4.24 25.57 -1.58
C ASP A 105 -4.34 25.94 -3.07
N LEU A 106 -5.55 26.24 -3.53
CA LEU A 106 -5.81 26.61 -4.93
C LEU A 106 -5.16 27.92 -5.35
N CYS A 107 -4.93 28.87 -4.43
CA CYS A 107 -4.23 30.12 -4.73
C CYS A 107 -2.74 29.86 -4.97
N ARG A 108 -2.11 28.99 -4.17
CA ARG A 108 -0.72 28.56 -4.43
C ARG A 108 -0.64 27.76 -5.74
N MET A 109 -1.59 26.86 -5.97
CA MET A 109 -1.64 26.08 -7.22
C MET A 109 -1.82 26.96 -8.47
N GLN A 110 -2.62 28.03 -8.40
CA GLN A 110 -2.78 28.98 -9.50
C GLN A 110 -1.42 29.57 -9.92
N GLN A 111 -0.62 30.03 -8.96
CA GLN A 111 0.72 30.59 -9.23
C GLN A 111 1.64 29.58 -9.92
N VAL A 112 1.60 28.33 -9.47
CA VAL A 112 2.38 27.23 -10.05
C VAL A 112 1.92 26.93 -11.48
N MET A 113 0.61 26.89 -11.71
CA MET A 113 0.03 26.65 -13.03
C MET A 113 0.35 27.78 -14.01
N ASP A 114 0.25 29.04 -13.59
CA ASP A 114 0.58 30.17 -14.47
C ASP A 114 2.06 30.17 -14.85
N ARG A 115 2.95 29.85 -13.92
CA ARG A 115 4.40 29.78 -14.16
C ARG A 115 4.79 28.64 -15.10
N ILE A 116 4.21 27.45 -14.92
CA ILE A 116 4.65 26.24 -15.63
C ILE A 116 3.84 25.98 -16.90
N GLU A 117 2.52 26.15 -16.82
CA GLU A 117 1.57 25.79 -17.88
C GLU A 117 1.06 27.00 -18.70
N GLY A 118 1.36 28.22 -18.23
CA GLY A 118 0.96 29.47 -18.87
C GLY A 118 -0.55 29.71 -18.86
N PRO A 119 -1.06 30.61 -19.73
CA PRO A 119 -2.48 30.95 -19.79
C PRO A 119 -3.40 29.73 -19.92
N GLY A 120 -4.47 29.73 -19.13
CA GLY A 120 -5.43 28.62 -19.03
C GLY A 120 -4.87 27.36 -18.34
N GLY A 121 -3.70 27.43 -17.71
CA GLY A 121 -3.11 26.31 -16.96
C GLY A 121 -4.01 25.84 -15.83
N MET A 122 -4.57 26.77 -15.07
CA MET A 122 -5.50 26.47 -13.98
C MET A 122 -6.78 25.78 -14.47
N ASP A 123 -7.39 26.24 -15.57
CA ASP A 123 -8.61 25.62 -16.11
C ASP A 123 -8.37 24.14 -16.48
N ARG A 124 -7.20 23.84 -17.05
CA ARG A 124 -6.82 22.46 -17.39
C ARG A 124 -6.57 21.63 -16.13
N PHE A 125 -5.93 22.21 -15.11
CA PHE A 125 -5.77 21.56 -13.81
C PHE A 125 -7.11 21.26 -13.14
N LEU A 126 -8.04 22.21 -13.13
CA LEU A 126 -9.39 22.00 -12.61
C LEU A 126 -10.15 20.94 -13.41
N GLY A 127 -9.99 20.91 -14.73
CA GLY A 127 -10.53 19.85 -15.58
C GLY A 127 -9.98 18.46 -15.24
N PHE A 128 -8.68 18.37 -14.94
CA PHE A 128 -8.06 17.12 -14.47
C PHE A 128 -8.60 16.72 -13.09
N LEU A 129 -8.72 17.66 -12.15
CA LEU A 129 -9.28 17.40 -10.82
C LEU A 129 -10.75 16.97 -10.89
N GLN A 130 -11.54 17.52 -11.82
CA GLN A 130 -12.92 17.10 -12.03
C GLN A 130 -13.00 15.63 -12.47
N GLU A 131 -12.13 15.19 -13.38
CA GLU A 131 -12.04 13.78 -13.76
C GLU A 131 -11.58 12.90 -12.58
N ALA A 132 -10.53 13.33 -11.88
CA ALA A 132 -10.02 12.65 -10.70
C ALA A 132 -11.08 12.53 -9.59
N GLN A 133 -11.95 13.53 -9.44
CA GLN A 133 -13.10 13.50 -8.52
C GLN A 133 -14.09 12.40 -8.89
N VAL A 134 -14.38 12.22 -10.18
CA VAL A 134 -15.26 11.15 -10.67
C VAL A 134 -14.62 9.78 -10.37
N HIS A 135 -13.32 9.65 -10.62
CA HIS A 135 -12.58 8.41 -10.30
C HIS A 135 -12.60 8.12 -8.80
N HIS A 136 -12.42 9.13 -7.95
CA HIS A 136 -12.48 8.99 -6.50
C HIS A 136 -13.89 8.62 -6.01
N ALA A 137 -14.91 9.40 -6.36
CA ALA A 137 -16.27 9.23 -5.85
C ALA A 137 -16.93 7.92 -6.30
N ARG A 138 -16.55 7.39 -7.47
CA ARG A 138 -17.12 6.15 -8.02
C ARG A 138 -16.21 4.95 -7.80
N GLY A 139 -14.89 5.12 -7.92
CA GLY A 139 -13.90 4.05 -7.82
C GLY A 139 -13.69 3.57 -6.37
N THR A 140 -13.58 4.48 -5.41
CA THR A 140 -13.32 4.15 -3.99
C THR A 140 -14.36 3.17 -3.41
N PRO A 141 -15.68 3.42 -3.52
CA PRO A 141 -16.70 2.50 -3.00
C PRO A 141 -16.68 1.11 -3.66
N ILE A 142 -16.27 1.04 -4.93
CA ILE A 142 -16.22 -0.21 -5.69
C ILE A 142 -14.97 -1.00 -5.29
N ALA A 143 -13.80 -0.37 -5.29
CA ALA A 143 -12.54 -1.05 -5.13
C ALA A 143 -12.19 -1.38 -3.68
N ILE A 144 -12.56 -0.52 -2.73
CA ILE A 144 -12.03 -0.56 -1.35
C ILE A 144 -13.05 -1.13 -0.37
N GLU A 145 -14.32 -0.78 -0.51
CA GLU A 145 -15.34 -1.05 0.53
C GLU A 145 -16.08 -2.39 0.34
N ARG A 146 -15.81 -3.12 -0.74
CA ARG A 146 -16.59 -4.32 -1.13
C ARG A 146 -15.70 -5.50 -1.40
N ASN A 147 -16.15 -6.69 -1.01
CA ASN A 147 -15.60 -7.95 -1.50
C ASN A 147 -16.30 -8.35 -2.81
N PHE A 148 -15.55 -8.95 -3.72
CA PHE A 148 -16.06 -9.58 -4.94
C PHE A 148 -15.90 -11.09 -4.79
N GLU A 149 -16.92 -11.75 -4.26
CA GLU A 149 -16.86 -13.19 -4.01
C GLU A 149 -17.10 -13.99 -5.30
N ARG A 150 -17.84 -13.41 -6.26
CA ARG A 150 -18.15 -14.01 -7.54
C ARG A 150 -17.75 -13.08 -8.68
N ILE A 151 -17.25 -13.64 -9.78
CA ILE A 151 -16.91 -12.84 -10.98
C ILE A 151 -18.10 -12.03 -11.49
N TRP A 152 -19.32 -12.56 -11.35
CA TRP A 152 -20.57 -11.90 -11.75
C TRP A 152 -20.85 -10.61 -10.97
N ASP A 153 -20.26 -10.44 -9.79
CA ASP A 153 -20.37 -9.20 -9.01
C ASP A 153 -19.78 -8.01 -9.80
N LEU A 154 -18.81 -8.25 -10.70
CA LEU A 154 -18.21 -7.23 -11.55
C LEU A 154 -19.13 -6.77 -12.69
N VAL A 155 -20.01 -7.63 -13.20
CA VAL A 155 -20.87 -7.32 -14.36
C VAL A 155 -21.78 -6.12 -14.08
N ARG A 156 -22.21 -5.96 -12.83
CA ARG A 156 -23.01 -4.80 -12.39
C ARG A 156 -22.30 -3.45 -12.60
N TYR A 157 -20.97 -3.45 -12.65
CA TYR A 157 -20.15 -2.24 -12.81
C TYR A 157 -19.58 -2.07 -14.21
N GLY A 158 -20.06 -2.84 -15.20
CA GLY A 158 -19.60 -2.70 -16.59
C GLY A 158 -19.76 -1.29 -17.15
N SER A 159 -20.80 -0.56 -16.72
CA SER A 159 -21.01 0.85 -17.09
C SER A 159 -19.98 1.83 -16.51
N GLU A 160 -19.22 1.40 -15.49
CA GLU A 160 -18.18 2.20 -14.86
C GLU A 160 -16.85 2.13 -15.62
N ILE A 161 -16.63 1.11 -16.46
CA ILE A 161 -15.35 0.91 -17.18
C ILE A 161 -14.96 2.14 -17.98
N GLY A 162 -15.91 2.71 -18.73
CA GLY A 162 -15.70 3.93 -19.51
C GLY A 162 -15.54 5.18 -18.63
N ARG A 163 -16.35 5.30 -17.57
CA ARG A 163 -16.35 6.48 -16.66
C ARG A 163 -15.10 6.57 -15.81
N LEU A 164 -14.53 5.42 -15.44
CA LEU A 164 -13.29 5.30 -14.68
C LEU A 164 -12.06 5.19 -15.56
N HIS A 165 -12.24 5.18 -16.89
CA HIS A 165 -11.16 5.10 -17.87
C HIS A 165 -10.19 3.92 -17.61
N LEU A 166 -10.71 2.74 -17.24
CA LEU A 166 -9.89 1.60 -16.78
C LEU A 166 -8.93 1.05 -17.84
N LEU A 167 -9.20 1.31 -19.12
CA LEU A 167 -8.37 0.90 -20.26
C LEU A 167 -7.39 2.00 -20.70
N ASP A 168 -7.44 3.16 -20.03
CA ASP A 168 -6.53 4.27 -20.26
C ASP A 168 -5.45 4.32 -19.18
N THR A 169 -4.27 4.86 -19.50
CA THR A 169 -3.18 4.98 -18.53
C THR A 169 -3.20 6.39 -17.94
N ILE A 170 -2.83 6.52 -16.67
CA ILE A 170 -2.85 7.81 -15.99
C ILE A 170 -1.94 8.84 -16.70
N TYR A 171 -0.78 8.42 -17.21
CA TYR A 171 0.10 9.31 -17.98
C TYR A 171 -0.54 9.81 -19.28
N ARG A 172 -1.23 8.93 -20.02
CA ARG A 172 -1.93 9.32 -21.25
C ARG A 172 -3.12 10.23 -20.97
N ARG A 173 -3.86 10.01 -19.87
CA ARG A 173 -4.92 10.94 -19.42
C ARG A 173 -4.35 12.29 -19.01
N ALA A 174 -3.35 12.33 -18.14
CA ALA A 174 -2.71 13.55 -17.68
C ALA A 174 -2.19 14.41 -18.86
N SER A 175 -1.69 13.75 -19.92
CA SER A 175 -1.22 14.42 -21.14
C SER A 175 -2.31 15.18 -21.92
N ARG A 176 -3.60 14.90 -21.69
CA ARG A 176 -4.72 15.64 -22.27
C ARG A 176 -4.96 16.99 -21.60
N TYR A 177 -4.55 17.12 -20.34
CA TYR A 177 -4.73 18.32 -19.53
C TYR A 177 -3.45 19.15 -19.47
N PHE A 178 -2.30 18.52 -19.28
CA PHE A 178 -1.04 19.22 -19.08
C PHE A 178 -0.20 19.28 -20.35
N LYS A 179 0.25 20.49 -20.72
CA LYS A 179 1.07 20.72 -21.91
C LYS A 179 2.52 20.34 -21.65
N THR A 180 3.05 20.67 -20.48
CA THR A 180 4.47 20.46 -20.15
C THR A 180 4.74 19.04 -19.68
N LYS A 181 5.94 18.53 -20.01
CA LYS A 181 6.43 17.25 -19.48
C LYS A 181 6.51 17.28 -17.95
N LYS A 182 6.96 18.41 -17.37
CA LYS A 182 7.08 18.59 -15.91
C LYS A 182 5.76 18.36 -15.20
N MET A 183 4.68 18.97 -15.68
CA MET A 183 3.38 18.86 -15.01
C MET A 183 2.74 17.47 -15.22
N ARG A 184 2.98 16.82 -16.36
CA ARG A 184 2.61 15.41 -16.55
C ARG A 184 3.33 14.50 -15.55
N MET A 185 4.63 14.71 -15.31
CA MET A 185 5.38 13.97 -14.30
C MET A 185 4.84 14.26 -12.89
N ALA A 186 4.60 15.54 -12.56
CA ALA A 186 4.09 15.99 -11.26
C ALA A 186 2.75 15.36 -10.87
N PHE A 187 1.87 15.08 -11.83
CA PHE A 187 0.57 14.46 -11.60
C PHE A 187 0.51 12.97 -11.93
N THR A 188 1.65 12.32 -12.15
CA THR A 188 1.69 10.87 -12.43
C THR A 188 2.66 10.08 -11.56
N PHE A 189 3.62 10.72 -10.88
CA PHE A 189 4.60 10.00 -10.05
C PHE A 189 3.96 9.23 -8.88
N GLN A 190 2.77 9.63 -8.42
CA GLN A 190 2.04 9.02 -7.31
C GLN A 190 1.69 7.54 -7.56
N THR A 191 1.78 7.04 -8.80
CA THR A 191 1.63 5.60 -9.07
C THR A 191 2.67 4.76 -8.33
N MET A 192 3.78 5.37 -7.91
CA MET A 192 4.76 4.75 -7.01
C MET A 192 4.18 4.38 -5.64
N TYR A 193 3.04 4.93 -5.22
CA TYR A 193 2.38 4.53 -3.95
C TYR A 193 1.82 3.12 -4.01
N MET A 194 1.60 2.63 -5.23
CA MET A 194 1.21 1.26 -5.50
C MET A 194 2.37 0.46 -6.11
N GLY A 195 3.56 1.06 -6.21
CA GLY A 195 4.73 0.47 -6.86
C GLY A 195 4.40 0.09 -8.30
N MET A 196 3.94 1.05 -9.11
CA MET A 196 3.62 0.87 -10.52
C MET A 196 4.18 2.00 -11.38
N SER A 197 4.47 1.67 -12.64
CA SER A 197 4.77 2.62 -13.69
C SER A 197 3.55 3.47 -14.07
N PRO A 198 3.67 4.79 -14.22
CA PRO A 198 2.57 5.64 -14.68
C PRO A 198 2.16 5.39 -16.13
N TYR A 199 3.03 4.70 -16.89
CA TYR A 199 2.78 4.30 -18.26
C TYR A 199 1.89 3.05 -18.36
N ASP A 200 1.77 2.28 -17.26
CA ASP A 200 0.97 1.05 -17.20
C ASP A 200 -0.22 1.17 -16.23
N ALA A 201 -0.14 2.08 -15.26
CA ALA A 201 -1.16 2.27 -14.25
C ALA A 201 -2.48 2.80 -14.85
N PRO A 202 -3.62 2.11 -14.63
CA PRO A 202 -4.95 2.58 -14.99
C PRO A 202 -5.25 4.02 -14.55
N ALA A 203 -5.95 4.76 -15.41
CA ALA A 203 -6.30 6.16 -15.18
C ALA A 203 -7.15 6.42 -13.93
N VAL A 204 -7.92 5.42 -13.46
CA VAL A 204 -8.72 5.53 -12.22
C VAL A 204 -7.85 5.90 -11.01
N TYR A 205 -6.55 5.60 -11.04
CA TYR A 205 -5.63 5.98 -9.99
C TYR A 205 -5.37 7.48 -9.89
N SER A 206 -5.89 8.30 -10.83
CA SER A 206 -5.95 9.75 -10.64
C SER A 206 -6.74 10.17 -9.39
N LEU A 207 -7.53 9.25 -8.81
CA LEU A 207 -8.15 9.43 -7.49
C LEU A 207 -7.13 9.84 -6.41
N LEU A 208 -5.87 9.40 -6.51
CA LEU A 208 -4.82 9.75 -5.53
C LEU A 208 -4.53 11.25 -5.57
N GLN A 209 -4.44 11.82 -6.77
CA GLN A 209 -4.22 13.25 -6.99
C GLN A 209 -5.42 14.06 -6.49
N TYR A 210 -6.65 13.55 -6.65
CA TYR A 210 -7.82 14.17 -6.03
C TYR A 210 -7.71 14.15 -4.50
N THR A 211 -7.38 13.00 -3.90
CA THR A 211 -7.20 12.88 -2.45
C THR A 211 -6.14 13.87 -1.94
N GLU A 212 -4.99 13.98 -2.59
CA GLU A 212 -3.92 14.90 -2.18
C GLU A 212 -4.32 16.37 -2.35
N CYS A 213 -4.83 16.76 -3.52
CA CYS A 213 -5.14 18.15 -3.81
C CYS A 213 -6.38 18.66 -3.07
N VAL A 214 -7.35 17.79 -2.76
CA VAL A 214 -8.64 18.21 -2.20
C VAL A 214 -8.79 17.81 -0.73
N GLU A 215 -8.46 16.58 -0.36
CA GLU A 215 -8.55 16.14 1.05
C GLU A 215 -7.29 16.51 1.86
N GLY A 216 -6.17 16.76 1.16
CA GLY A 216 -4.90 17.16 1.73
C GLY A 216 -4.07 15.97 2.22
N ILE A 217 -2.81 16.28 2.54
CA ILE A 217 -1.87 15.34 3.14
C ILE A 217 -1.72 15.69 4.62
N TRP A 218 -1.78 14.66 5.46
CA TRP A 218 -1.67 14.80 6.89
C TRP A 218 -0.51 13.96 7.43
N TYR A 219 -0.13 14.20 8.68
CA TYR A 219 0.89 13.47 9.40
C TYR A 219 0.49 13.32 10.87
N PRO A 220 0.45 12.09 11.42
CA PRO A 220 0.25 11.88 12.85
C PRO A 220 1.44 12.41 13.64
N ARG A 221 1.21 13.34 14.58
CA ARG A 221 2.24 13.77 15.52
C ARG A 221 2.79 12.55 16.26
N GLY A 222 4.11 12.44 16.36
CA GLY A 222 4.79 11.28 16.94
C GLY A 222 5.04 10.13 15.97
N GLY A 223 4.65 10.27 14.69
CA GLY A 223 4.90 9.28 13.63
C GLY A 223 3.71 8.40 13.30
N PHE A 224 3.76 7.76 12.13
CA PHE A 224 2.63 6.99 11.60
C PHE A 224 2.26 5.78 12.47
N HIS A 225 3.26 5.21 13.16
CA HIS A 225 3.07 4.08 14.08
C HIS A 225 2.03 4.36 15.17
N GLN A 226 1.81 5.63 15.55
CA GLN A 226 0.81 6.02 16.55
C GLN A 226 -0.59 5.47 16.25
N VAL A 227 -0.99 5.44 14.97
CA VAL A 227 -2.30 4.90 14.58
C VAL A 227 -2.42 3.43 14.98
N VAL A 228 -1.40 2.63 14.69
CA VAL A 228 -1.42 1.19 15.01
C VAL A 228 -1.30 0.97 16.50
N HIS A 229 -0.41 1.71 17.16
CA HIS A 229 -0.22 1.63 18.60
C HIS A 229 -1.52 1.90 19.37
N ARG A 230 -2.29 2.93 18.97
CA ARG A 230 -3.58 3.23 19.61
C ARG A 230 -4.63 2.15 19.37
N LEU A 231 -4.71 1.60 18.16
CA LEU A 231 -5.60 0.46 17.87
C LEU A 231 -5.24 -0.78 18.71
N GLU A 232 -3.95 -1.05 18.90
CA GLU A 232 -3.47 -2.13 19.77
C GLU A 232 -3.87 -1.90 21.23
N GLN A 233 -3.63 -0.70 21.77
CA GLN A 233 -4.02 -0.36 23.15
C GLN A 233 -5.52 -0.53 23.36
N ILE A 234 -6.35 -0.01 22.45
CA ILE A 234 -7.81 -0.20 22.51
C ILE A 234 -8.17 -1.69 22.51
N ALA A 235 -7.54 -2.50 21.64
CA ALA A 235 -7.79 -3.93 21.58
C ALA A 235 -7.44 -4.65 22.88
N GLN A 236 -6.31 -4.30 23.52
CA GLN A 236 -5.86 -4.90 24.77
C GLN A 236 -6.70 -4.43 25.96
N GLU A 237 -6.81 -3.11 26.15
CA GLU A 237 -7.37 -2.51 27.37
C GLU A 237 -8.89 -2.61 27.42
N LYS A 238 -9.60 -2.41 26.29
CA LYS A 238 -11.07 -2.43 26.26
C LYS A 238 -11.65 -3.79 25.94
N PHE A 239 -10.97 -4.58 25.12
CA PHE A 239 -11.52 -5.82 24.56
C PHE A 239 -10.73 -7.08 24.92
N GLY A 240 -9.61 -6.96 25.63
CA GLY A 240 -8.85 -8.10 26.16
C GLY A 240 -8.13 -8.94 25.10
N ALA A 241 -7.80 -8.36 23.94
CA ALA A 241 -6.94 -9.03 22.95
C ALA A 241 -5.52 -9.22 23.51
N SER A 242 -4.90 -10.36 23.24
CA SER A 242 -3.51 -10.63 23.64
C SER A 242 -2.56 -10.42 22.47
N PHE A 243 -1.41 -9.77 22.71
CA PHE A 243 -0.34 -9.57 21.74
C PHE A 243 0.94 -10.20 22.28
N VAL A 244 1.52 -11.14 21.51
CA VAL A 244 2.73 -11.88 21.87
C VAL A 244 3.80 -11.52 20.85
N TYR A 245 4.87 -10.88 21.32
CA TYR A 245 5.98 -10.37 20.50
C TYR A 245 7.22 -11.26 20.59
N ASN A 246 8.15 -11.09 19.64
CA ASN A 246 9.38 -11.86 19.52
C ASN A 246 9.17 -13.37 19.31
N VAL A 247 8.01 -13.77 18.79
CA VAL A 247 7.67 -15.18 18.58
C VAL A 247 7.30 -15.41 17.11
N PRO A 248 8.20 -16.00 16.30
CA PRO A 248 7.87 -16.35 14.93
C PRO A 248 6.93 -17.55 14.88
N VAL A 249 5.90 -17.48 14.04
CA VAL A 249 5.07 -18.64 13.69
C VAL A 249 5.82 -19.48 12.64
N ALA A 250 6.02 -20.76 12.93
CA ALA A 250 6.69 -21.69 12.04
C ALA A 250 5.75 -22.35 11.03
N LYS A 251 4.52 -22.70 11.45
CA LYS A 251 3.51 -23.27 10.56
C LYS A 251 2.08 -23.03 11.05
N ILE A 252 1.14 -23.03 10.11
CA ILE A 252 -0.30 -23.11 10.36
C ILE A 252 -0.68 -24.59 10.42
N ASN A 253 -1.32 -24.99 11.52
CA ASN A 253 -1.73 -26.38 11.73
C ASN A 253 -3.06 -26.64 11.03
N THR A 254 -3.17 -27.78 10.36
CA THR A 254 -4.31 -28.12 9.50
C THR A 254 -4.78 -29.54 9.74
N GLN A 255 -6.09 -29.75 9.75
CA GLN A 255 -6.72 -31.07 9.79
C GLN A 255 -7.91 -31.10 8.82
N GLY A 256 -7.80 -31.92 7.77
CA GLY A 256 -8.80 -31.98 6.71
C GLY A 256 -9.02 -30.62 6.05
N ARG A 257 -10.26 -30.12 6.08
CA ARG A 257 -10.66 -28.82 5.51
C ARG A 257 -10.57 -27.64 6.48
N ARG A 258 -9.90 -27.81 7.62
CA ARG A 258 -9.85 -26.78 8.67
C ARG A 258 -8.43 -26.52 9.15
N VAL A 259 -8.16 -25.27 9.51
CA VAL A 259 -7.02 -24.93 10.36
C VAL A 259 -7.39 -25.20 11.82
N THR A 260 -6.43 -25.67 12.62
CA THR A 260 -6.61 -26.01 14.05
C THR A 260 -5.79 -25.13 14.97
N GLY A 261 -4.94 -24.25 14.43
CA GLY A 261 -4.07 -23.38 15.21
C GLY A 261 -2.76 -23.09 14.50
N VAL A 262 -1.73 -22.76 15.29
CA VAL A 262 -0.38 -22.49 14.81
C VAL A 262 0.66 -23.21 15.67
N THR A 263 1.79 -23.54 15.06
CA THR A 263 3.01 -23.96 15.78
C THR A 263 4.03 -22.83 15.70
N LEU A 264 4.57 -22.45 16.84
CA LEU A 264 5.60 -21.43 16.99
C LEU A 264 6.99 -22.00 16.68
N ALA A 265 7.98 -21.13 16.49
CA ALA A 265 9.34 -21.54 16.15
C ALA A 265 10.04 -22.34 17.26
N ASP A 266 9.63 -22.17 18.52
CA ASP A 266 10.10 -22.95 19.67
C ASP A 266 9.36 -24.30 19.84
N GLY A 267 8.37 -24.57 19.00
CA GLY A 267 7.57 -25.79 19.02
C GLY A 267 6.28 -25.71 19.84
N GLU A 268 6.02 -24.59 20.54
CA GLU A 268 4.74 -24.39 21.22
C GLU A 268 3.57 -24.40 20.21
N VAL A 269 2.45 -25.02 20.61
CA VAL A 269 1.26 -25.11 19.79
C VAL A 269 0.13 -24.33 20.41
N ILE A 270 -0.39 -23.35 19.67
CA ILE A 270 -1.57 -22.57 20.06
C ILE A 270 -2.74 -23.04 19.20
N GLN A 271 -3.71 -23.69 19.85
CA GLN A 271 -4.95 -24.12 19.21
C GLN A 271 -5.86 -22.91 18.91
N ALA A 272 -6.64 -22.97 17.84
CA ALA A 272 -7.58 -21.91 17.46
C ALA A 272 -8.76 -22.45 16.64
N ASP A 273 -9.92 -21.81 16.75
CA ASP A 273 -11.08 -22.08 15.91
C ASP A 273 -10.92 -21.50 14.49
N ALA A 274 -10.12 -20.42 14.33
CA ALA A 274 -9.76 -19.82 13.06
C ALA A 274 -8.38 -19.14 13.12
N VAL A 275 -7.76 -18.98 11.95
CA VAL A 275 -6.50 -18.26 11.79
C VAL A 275 -6.66 -17.12 10.79
N VAL A 276 -6.20 -15.92 11.15
CA VAL A 276 -6.08 -14.78 10.23
C VAL A 276 -4.59 -14.51 10.00
N CYS A 277 -4.12 -14.63 8.77
CA CYS A 277 -2.72 -14.38 8.43
C CYS A 277 -2.54 -12.98 7.84
N ASN A 278 -1.75 -12.14 8.53
CA ASN A 278 -1.36 -10.80 8.09
C ASN A 278 0.09 -10.74 7.56
N ALA A 279 0.82 -11.85 7.60
CA ALA A 279 2.06 -11.99 6.84
C ALA A 279 1.78 -11.91 5.33
N ASP A 280 2.81 -11.63 4.52
CA ASP A 280 2.66 -11.62 3.07
C ASP A 280 2.03 -12.93 2.57
N LEU A 281 1.02 -12.81 1.70
CA LEU A 281 0.22 -13.94 1.26
C LEU A 281 1.07 -15.01 0.57
N VAL A 282 1.98 -14.60 -0.30
CA VAL A 282 2.83 -15.53 -1.06
C VAL A 282 3.79 -16.22 -0.10
N TYR A 283 4.39 -15.47 0.83
CA TYR A 283 5.18 -16.05 1.91
C TYR A 283 4.38 -17.06 2.73
N ALA A 284 3.16 -16.73 3.15
CA ALA A 284 2.34 -17.57 4.01
C ALA A 284 2.01 -18.91 3.35
N TYR A 285 1.64 -18.89 2.07
CA TYR A 285 1.38 -20.12 1.32
C TYR A 285 2.63 -20.97 1.06
N HIS A 286 3.80 -20.34 0.94
CA HIS A 286 5.05 -21.06 0.69
C HIS A 286 5.72 -21.60 1.96
N GLN A 287 5.59 -20.90 3.09
CA GLN A 287 6.37 -21.16 4.30
C GLN A 287 5.51 -21.67 5.46
N LEU A 288 4.26 -21.24 5.57
CA LEU A 288 3.40 -21.55 6.72
C LEU A 288 2.37 -22.64 6.44
N LEU A 289 2.09 -22.94 5.17
CA LEU A 289 1.05 -23.89 4.78
C LEU A 289 1.62 -25.08 4.00
N PRO A 290 0.96 -26.25 4.03
CA PRO A 290 1.33 -27.36 3.18
C PRO A 290 1.23 -26.98 1.69
N PRO A 291 2.23 -27.31 0.86
CA PRO A 291 2.26 -26.91 -0.54
C PRO A 291 1.03 -27.43 -1.30
N CYS A 292 0.52 -26.63 -2.25
CA CYS A 292 -0.43 -27.09 -3.26
C CYS A 292 -0.19 -26.45 -4.62
N ALA A 293 -0.63 -27.12 -5.69
CA ALA A 293 -0.33 -26.73 -7.07
C ALA A 293 -0.65 -25.25 -7.39
N TRP A 294 -1.81 -24.76 -6.94
CA TRP A 294 -2.21 -23.35 -7.12
C TRP A 294 -1.22 -22.37 -6.47
N THR A 295 -0.83 -22.63 -5.22
CA THR A 295 0.10 -21.77 -4.46
C THR A 295 1.49 -21.74 -5.05
N THR A 296 2.01 -22.89 -5.48
CA THR A 296 3.38 -23.03 -5.99
C THR A 296 3.55 -22.47 -7.40
N GLN A 297 2.48 -22.38 -8.20
CA GLN A 297 2.57 -21.98 -9.60
C GLN A 297 1.84 -20.66 -9.89
N SER A 298 0.53 -20.60 -9.64
CA SER A 298 -0.29 -19.44 -10.00
C SER A 298 0.01 -18.22 -9.12
N LEU A 299 0.11 -18.41 -7.81
CA LEU A 299 0.36 -17.31 -6.89
C LEU A 299 1.80 -16.78 -7.00
N ALA A 300 2.78 -17.67 -7.15
CA ALA A 300 4.19 -17.30 -7.32
C ALA A 300 4.49 -16.58 -8.65
N ALA A 301 3.66 -16.79 -9.68
CA ALA A 301 3.75 -16.13 -10.98
C ALA A 301 3.09 -14.75 -11.03
N LYS A 302 2.32 -14.37 -9.99
CA LYS A 302 1.71 -13.03 -9.92
C LYS A 302 2.79 -11.95 -9.89
N GLN A 303 2.51 -10.86 -10.60
CA GLN A 303 3.39 -9.70 -10.68
C GLN A 303 3.46 -8.98 -9.34
N LEU A 304 4.68 -8.64 -8.92
CA LEU A 304 4.95 -7.92 -7.67
C LEU A 304 5.17 -6.44 -7.95
N THR A 305 5.03 -5.64 -6.90
CA THR A 305 5.49 -4.25 -6.89
C THR A 305 7.02 -4.16 -6.82
N CYS A 306 7.56 -2.96 -6.95
CA CYS A 306 8.98 -2.72 -6.72
C CYS A 306 9.39 -3.00 -5.26
N SER A 307 10.71 -3.05 -5.03
CA SER A 307 11.31 -2.94 -3.70
C SER A 307 11.89 -1.53 -3.50
N SER A 308 12.61 -1.30 -2.41
CA SER A 308 13.34 -0.05 -2.18
C SER A 308 14.66 -0.28 -1.46
N ILE A 309 15.58 0.66 -1.67
CA ILE A 309 16.68 0.94 -0.76
C ILE A 309 16.29 2.22 -0.01
N SER A 310 16.23 2.13 1.32
CA SER A 310 15.82 3.22 2.18
C SER A 310 16.94 3.58 3.15
N PHE A 311 17.30 4.86 3.18
CA PHE A 311 18.29 5.41 4.09
C PHE A 311 17.59 6.25 5.15
N TYR A 312 18.02 6.13 6.40
CA TYR A 312 17.51 6.92 7.52
C TYR A 312 18.71 7.66 8.13
N TRP A 313 18.78 8.96 7.85
CA TRP A 313 19.91 9.81 8.19
C TRP A 313 19.59 10.70 9.38
N SER A 314 20.42 10.58 10.41
CA SER A 314 20.46 11.51 11.52
C SER A 314 21.36 12.67 11.11
N MET A 315 20.77 13.83 10.79
CA MET A 315 21.54 14.96 10.28
C MET A 315 22.01 15.85 11.42
N SER A 316 23.26 16.30 11.38
CA SER A 316 23.86 17.23 12.35
C SER A 316 23.26 18.64 12.34
N ARG A 317 22.50 18.97 11.30
CA ARG A 317 21.88 20.28 11.09
C ARG A 317 20.57 20.18 10.30
N THR A 318 19.82 21.26 10.28
CA THR A 318 18.63 21.39 9.43
C THR A 318 19.01 21.63 7.96
N ILE A 319 18.12 21.22 7.04
CA ILE A 319 18.28 21.40 5.60
C ILE A 319 17.13 22.27 5.08
N PRO A 320 17.25 23.62 5.09
CA PRO A 320 16.14 24.53 4.77
C PRO A 320 15.57 24.38 3.35
N ALA A 321 16.36 23.83 2.44
CA ALA A 321 15.95 23.62 1.05
C ALA A 321 14.97 22.44 0.86
N LEU A 322 14.80 21.59 1.87
CA LEU A 322 13.85 20.48 1.87
C LEU A 322 12.57 20.86 2.61
N ASP A 323 11.42 20.51 2.03
CA ASP A 323 10.11 20.54 2.66
C ASP A 323 9.83 19.22 3.41
N VAL A 324 8.63 19.02 3.95
CA VAL A 324 8.20 17.77 4.59
C VAL A 324 8.36 16.59 3.61
N HIS A 325 7.85 16.74 2.39
CA HIS A 325 7.84 15.71 1.35
C HIS A 325 8.50 16.23 0.07
N ASN A 326 9.55 15.56 -0.39
CA ASN A 326 10.33 15.98 -1.56
C ASN A 326 10.50 14.82 -2.52
N VAL A 327 10.38 15.06 -3.82
CA VAL A 327 10.60 14.04 -4.86
C VAL A 327 11.61 14.56 -5.87
N PHE A 328 12.70 13.84 -6.02
CA PHE A 328 13.71 14.10 -7.04
C PHE A 328 13.41 13.22 -8.24
N LEU A 329 13.00 13.85 -9.34
CA LEU A 329 12.59 13.14 -10.55
C LEU A 329 13.78 12.94 -11.50
N ALA A 330 13.86 11.75 -12.09
CA ALA A 330 14.82 11.41 -13.13
C ALA A 330 14.50 12.11 -14.45
N GLU A 331 15.54 12.43 -15.22
CA GLU A 331 15.40 13.02 -16.56
C GLU A 331 14.77 12.02 -17.55
N ALA A 332 15.33 10.81 -17.54
CA ALA A 332 14.83 9.66 -18.27
C ALA A 332 13.66 8.98 -17.52
N TYR A 333 12.59 9.75 -17.26
CA TYR A 333 11.46 9.35 -16.42
C TYR A 333 10.92 7.95 -16.80
N GLN A 334 10.49 7.72 -18.05
CA GLN A 334 9.98 6.42 -18.51
C GLN A 334 11.00 5.29 -18.37
N ALA A 335 12.23 5.50 -18.86
CA ALA A 335 13.27 4.49 -18.80
C ALA A 335 13.58 4.06 -17.35
N SER A 336 13.52 5.00 -16.39
CA SER A 336 13.70 4.68 -14.98
C SER A 336 12.62 3.73 -14.43
N PHE A 337 11.37 3.84 -14.90
CA PHE A 337 10.32 2.88 -14.56
C PHE A 337 10.55 1.53 -15.25
N ASP A 338 10.94 1.52 -16.52
CA ASP A 338 11.22 0.28 -17.25
C ASP A 338 12.36 -0.52 -16.59
N GLU A 339 13.41 0.15 -16.12
CA GLU A 339 14.51 -0.47 -15.37
C GLU A 339 14.03 -1.12 -14.05
N ILE A 340 13.07 -0.51 -13.34
CA ILE A 340 12.51 -1.04 -12.09
C ILE A 340 11.56 -2.21 -12.37
N PHE A 341 10.57 -1.99 -13.22
CA PHE A 341 9.39 -2.84 -13.35
C PHE A 341 9.53 -3.93 -14.40
N CYS A 342 10.29 -3.68 -15.48
CA CYS A 342 10.50 -4.65 -16.55
C CYS A 342 11.85 -5.37 -16.40
N GLN A 343 12.90 -4.66 -15.98
CA GLN A 343 14.25 -5.23 -15.88
C GLN A 343 14.65 -5.65 -14.46
N HIS A 344 13.87 -5.27 -13.45
CA HIS A 344 14.11 -5.57 -12.03
C HIS A 344 15.48 -5.13 -11.51
N ARG A 345 15.90 -3.90 -11.83
CA ARG A 345 17.20 -3.31 -11.48
C ARG A 345 17.05 -1.99 -10.73
N LEU A 346 18.17 -1.49 -10.19
CA LEU A 346 18.31 -0.09 -9.75
C LEU A 346 18.49 0.79 -11.00
N PRO A 347 17.62 1.80 -11.22
CA PRO A 347 17.74 2.68 -12.37
C PRO A 347 19.10 3.34 -12.52
N SER A 348 19.55 3.51 -13.76
CA SER A 348 20.76 4.27 -14.10
C SER A 348 20.71 5.69 -13.51
N GLN A 349 19.55 6.35 -13.62
CA GLN A 349 19.20 7.59 -12.95
C GLN A 349 17.93 7.40 -12.11
N PRO A 350 18.04 7.07 -10.82
CA PRO A 350 16.88 6.82 -9.99
C PRO A 350 16.16 8.13 -9.65
N SER A 351 14.83 8.12 -9.79
CA SER A 351 13.99 9.04 -9.02
C SER A 351 14.00 8.59 -7.57
N PHE A 352 14.02 9.51 -6.61
CA PHE A 352 13.97 9.15 -5.19
C PHE A 352 13.15 10.14 -4.38
N TYR A 353 12.62 9.66 -3.28
CA TYR A 353 11.77 10.39 -2.36
C TYR A 353 12.54 10.73 -1.08
N VAL A 354 12.36 11.94 -0.56
CA VAL A 354 12.96 12.41 0.70
C VAL A 354 11.87 12.95 1.62
N HIS A 355 11.75 12.35 2.80
CA HIS A 355 10.83 12.77 3.86
C HIS A 355 11.62 13.36 5.03
N VAL A 356 11.20 14.54 5.48
CA VAL A 356 11.82 15.23 6.62
C VAL A 356 10.74 15.51 7.68
N PRO A 357 10.36 14.52 8.51
CA PRO A 357 9.26 14.66 9.47
C PRO A 357 9.47 15.80 10.47
N SER A 358 10.73 16.14 10.79
CA SER A 358 11.08 17.25 11.68
C SER A 358 10.66 18.62 11.18
N ARG A 359 10.34 18.77 9.89
CA ARG A 359 9.77 20.02 9.34
C ARG A 359 8.35 20.30 9.83
N LEU A 360 7.59 19.24 10.11
CA LEU A 360 6.19 19.34 10.53
C LEU A 360 6.01 18.97 12.01
N ASP A 361 6.76 17.98 12.49
CA ASP A 361 6.75 17.52 13.87
C ASP A 361 8.15 17.62 14.50
N PRO A 362 8.43 18.68 15.29
CA PRO A 362 9.72 18.89 15.92
C PRO A 362 10.17 17.74 16.84
N SER A 363 9.26 16.86 17.27
CA SER A 363 9.63 15.69 18.08
C SER A 363 10.34 14.58 17.29
N ALA A 364 10.49 14.73 15.97
CA ALA A 364 11.16 13.76 15.12
C ALA A 364 12.70 13.86 15.15
N ALA A 365 13.26 14.99 15.58
CA ALA A 365 14.71 15.20 15.65
C ALA A 365 15.09 16.11 16.84
N PRO A 366 16.34 16.05 17.34
CA PRO A 366 16.83 17.03 18.29
C PRO A 366 16.76 18.47 17.75
N PRO A 367 16.77 19.49 18.62
CA PRO A 367 16.76 20.89 18.20
C PRO A 367 17.89 21.20 17.20
N ASN A 368 17.58 22.01 16.18
CA ASN A 368 18.49 22.41 15.10
C ASN A 368 19.04 21.27 14.23
N LYS A 369 18.43 20.08 14.28
CA LYS A 369 18.79 18.92 13.46
C LYS A 369 17.60 18.45 12.63
N ASP A 370 17.85 17.61 11.62
CA ASP A 370 16.81 16.96 10.83
C ASP A 370 16.91 15.44 10.87
N ALA A 371 15.75 14.78 10.96
CA ALA A 371 15.60 13.37 10.66
C ALA A 371 15.24 13.27 9.18
N VAL A 372 16.05 12.59 8.36
CA VAL A 372 15.82 12.47 6.92
C VAL A 372 15.63 11.01 6.55
N VAL A 373 14.56 10.72 5.83
CA VAL A 373 14.31 9.39 5.22
C VAL A 373 14.40 9.52 3.72
N VAL A 374 15.34 8.81 3.10
CA VAL A 374 15.45 8.70 1.64
C VAL A 374 14.95 7.35 1.18
N LEU A 375 14.11 7.31 0.15
CA LEU A 375 13.62 6.09 -0.48
C LEU A 375 13.96 6.08 -1.96
N VAL A 376 14.78 5.10 -2.36
CA VAL A 376 15.18 4.84 -3.75
C VAL A 376 14.46 3.57 -4.24
N PRO A 377 13.49 3.68 -5.15
CA PRO A 377 12.81 2.51 -5.70
C PRO A 377 13.75 1.66 -6.57
N ILE A 378 13.67 0.34 -6.39
CA ILE A 378 14.44 -0.64 -7.18
C ILE A 378 13.59 -1.86 -7.52
N GLY A 379 14.02 -2.66 -8.49
CA GLY A 379 13.40 -3.96 -8.74
C GLY A 379 13.34 -4.86 -7.51
N HIS A 380 12.30 -5.69 -7.40
CA HIS A 380 12.25 -6.73 -6.36
C HIS A 380 13.31 -7.81 -6.62
N MET A 381 13.58 -8.64 -5.60
CA MET A 381 14.55 -9.73 -5.71
C MET A 381 14.13 -10.71 -6.82
N HIS A 382 15.10 -11.24 -7.56
CA HIS A 382 14.90 -12.31 -8.54
C HIS A 382 15.90 -13.43 -8.27
N LYS A 383 15.89 -14.49 -9.10
CA LYS A 383 16.69 -15.69 -8.86
C LYS A 383 18.18 -15.47 -9.09
N ASP A 384 18.54 -14.56 -9.99
CA ASP A 384 19.93 -14.32 -10.32
C ASP A 384 20.65 -13.65 -9.14
N PRO A 385 21.90 -14.01 -8.86
CA PRO A 385 22.68 -13.38 -7.81
C PRO A 385 22.83 -11.87 -8.06
N VAL A 386 22.48 -11.07 -7.05
CA VAL A 386 22.61 -9.61 -7.07
C VAL A 386 23.49 -9.19 -5.91
N ASP A 387 24.52 -8.40 -6.19
CA ASP A 387 25.35 -7.73 -5.18
C ASP A 387 24.61 -6.50 -4.63
N TYR A 388 23.82 -6.73 -3.59
CA TYR A 388 23.04 -5.68 -2.94
C TYR A 388 23.91 -4.64 -2.22
N ASP A 389 25.09 -5.02 -1.72
CA ASP A 389 25.98 -4.07 -1.03
C ASP A 389 26.52 -3.03 -2.02
N ARG A 390 26.92 -3.48 -3.22
CA ARG A 390 27.27 -2.56 -4.32
C ARG A 390 26.08 -1.71 -4.79
N LEU A 391 24.87 -2.27 -4.85
CA LEU A 391 23.67 -1.50 -5.21
C LEU A 391 23.34 -0.43 -4.16
N VAL A 392 23.46 -0.74 -2.87
CA VAL A 392 23.28 0.21 -1.77
C VAL A 392 24.31 1.33 -1.86
N GLN A 393 25.58 1.01 -2.05
CA GLN A 393 26.64 2.01 -2.22
C GLN A 393 26.37 2.92 -3.42
N ARG A 394 25.98 2.36 -4.57
CA ARG A 394 25.64 3.14 -5.77
C ARG A 394 24.40 4.01 -5.58
N ALA A 395 23.37 3.51 -4.89
CA ALA A 395 22.17 4.29 -4.58
C ALA A 395 22.54 5.46 -3.66
N ARG A 396 23.33 5.19 -2.61
CA ARG A 396 23.81 6.19 -1.65
C ARG A 396 24.63 7.28 -2.34
N SER A 397 25.62 6.91 -3.15
CA SER A 397 26.46 7.88 -3.87
C SER A 397 25.62 8.73 -4.82
N THR A 398 24.74 8.11 -5.60
CA THR A 398 23.87 8.84 -6.54
C THR A 398 22.97 9.84 -5.82
N VAL A 399 22.37 9.46 -4.69
CA VAL A 399 21.53 10.37 -3.90
C VAL A 399 22.37 11.53 -3.36
N LEU A 400 23.50 11.25 -2.73
CA LEU A 400 24.39 12.29 -2.18
C LEU A 400 24.88 13.24 -3.29
N ASP A 401 25.28 12.72 -4.44
CA ASP A 401 25.71 13.54 -5.58
C ASP A 401 24.59 14.46 -6.11
N VAL A 402 23.33 14.01 -6.07
CA VAL A 402 22.19 14.84 -6.45
C VAL A 402 21.89 15.90 -5.39
N LEU A 403 21.88 15.53 -4.11
CA LEU A 403 21.59 16.45 -3.00
C LEU A 403 22.70 17.49 -2.83
N HIS A 404 23.96 17.10 -2.99
CA HIS A 404 25.11 18.01 -3.00
C HIS A 404 25.00 19.01 -4.16
N ARG A 405 24.88 18.52 -5.40
CA ARG A 405 24.84 19.41 -6.58
C ARG A 405 23.65 20.36 -6.61
N ARG A 406 22.48 19.92 -6.12
CA ARG A 406 21.25 20.72 -6.19
C ARG A 406 21.00 21.57 -4.95
N LEU A 407 21.39 21.09 -3.76
CA LEU A 407 21.04 21.70 -2.48
C LEU A 407 22.25 22.06 -1.61
N GLY A 408 23.48 21.72 -2.03
CA GLY A 408 24.69 21.94 -1.23
C GLY A 408 24.78 21.07 0.02
N LEU A 409 24.10 19.91 0.02
CA LEU A 409 24.17 18.96 1.13
C LEU A 409 25.52 18.23 1.10
N GLU A 410 26.23 18.27 2.23
CA GLU A 410 27.50 17.54 2.39
C GLU A 410 27.28 16.21 3.11
N ALA A 411 28.05 15.18 2.72
CA ALA A 411 27.93 13.85 3.28
C ALA A 411 28.35 13.78 4.77
N ASP A 412 29.22 14.67 5.21
CA ASP A 412 29.67 14.79 6.61
C ASP A 412 28.58 15.33 7.54
N TRP A 413 27.46 15.84 7.00
CA TRP A 413 26.32 16.23 7.81
C TRP A 413 25.55 15.03 8.35
N ILE A 414 25.74 13.82 7.80
CA ILE A 414 25.11 12.59 8.26
C ILE A 414 25.90 12.05 9.45
N GLU A 415 25.35 12.18 10.65
CA GLU A 415 25.97 11.67 11.90
C GLU A 415 25.80 10.15 12.03
N HIS A 416 24.66 9.63 11.56
CA HIS A 416 24.35 8.21 11.59
C HIS A 416 23.41 7.82 10.46
N GLU A 417 23.59 6.60 9.95
CA GLU A 417 22.82 6.03 8.84
C GLU A 417 22.30 4.63 9.20
N ILE A 418 20.99 4.42 9.06
CA ILE A 418 20.38 3.09 9.01
C ILE A 418 19.98 2.82 7.56
N VAL A 419 20.12 1.57 7.10
CA VAL A 419 19.73 1.15 5.75
C VAL A 419 18.77 -0.02 5.81
N ASN A 420 17.70 0.05 5.02
CA ASN A 420 16.89 -1.11 4.64
C ASN A 420 16.99 -1.32 3.13
N ASP A 421 17.27 -2.55 2.72
CA ASP A 421 17.32 -2.97 1.32
C ASP A 421 16.35 -4.15 1.09
N PRO A 422 16.23 -4.71 -0.13
CA PRO A 422 15.33 -5.83 -0.41
C PRO A 422 15.55 -7.06 0.49
N ARG A 423 16.80 -7.33 0.89
CA ARG A 423 17.14 -8.43 1.81
C ARG A 423 16.53 -8.16 3.19
N THR A 424 16.66 -6.92 3.65
CA THR A 424 16.10 -6.46 4.93
C THR A 424 14.57 -6.51 4.93
N TRP A 425 13.93 -6.06 3.85
CA TRP A 425 12.48 -6.11 3.69
C TRP A 425 11.94 -7.55 3.71
N GLN A 426 12.62 -8.48 3.03
CA GLN A 426 12.29 -9.90 3.06
C GLN A 426 12.50 -10.49 4.46
N ALA A 427 13.67 -10.28 5.06
CA ALA A 427 14.05 -10.90 6.32
C ALA A 427 13.24 -10.34 7.51
N LYS A 428 13.02 -9.02 7.59
CA LYS A 428 12.37 -8.38 8.76
C LYS A 428 10.84 -8.45 8.70
N PHE A 429 10.24 -8.43 7.51
CA PHE A 429 8.79 -8.35 7.36
C PHE A 429 8.17 -9.52 6.58
N ASN A 430 8.96 -10.55 6.26
CA ASN A 430 8.52 -11.71 5.48
C ASN A 430 7.98 -11.33 4.10
N LEU A 431 8.45 -10.23 3.51
CA LEU A 431 7.96 -9.78 2.21
C LEU A 431 8.54 -10.65 1.11
N TRP A 432 7.66 -11.28 0.33
CA TRP A 432 8.07 -12.13 -0.76
C TRP A 432 8.94 -11.36 -1.77
N LYS A 433 10.16 -11.86 -2.01
CA LYS A 433 11.17 -11.23 -2.87
C LYS A 433 11.51 -9.79 -2.48
N GLY A 434 11.32 -9.42 -1.20
CA GLY A 434 11.55 -8.06 -0.72
C GLY A 434 10.63 -7.00 -1.32
N SER A 435 9.51 -7.38 -1.96
CA SER A 435 8.55 -6.44 -2.56
C SER A 435 7.87 -5.60 -1.47
N ILE A 436 8.11 -4.29 -1.46
CA ILE A 436 7.71 -3.43 -0.33
C ILE A 436 6.21 -3.14 -0.27
N LEU A 437 5.47 -3.37 -1.35
CA LEU A 437 4.02 -3.17 -1.44
C LEU A 437 3.26 -4.47 -1.84
N GLY A 438 3.97 -5.61 -1.93
CA GLY A 438 3.38 -6.93 -2.16
C GLY A 438 3.02 -7.20 -3.62
N LEU A 439 1.83 -7.76 -3.85
CA LEU A 439 1.29 -8.02 -5.19
C LEU A 439 0.88 -6.71 -5.89
N SER A 440 1.28 -6.55 -7.15
CA SER A 440 0.96 -5.39 -7.99
C SER A 440 -0.55 -5.16 -8.17
N HIS A 441 -0.89 -3.96 -8.62
CA HIS A 441 -2.25 -3.45 -8.79
C HIS A 441 -2.64 -3.25 -10.26
N HIS A 442 -2.09 -4.09 -11.14
CA HIS A 442 -2.54 -4.12 -12.53
C HIS A 442 -3.98 -4.63 -12.64
N LEU A 443 -4.63 -4.39 -13.79
CA LEU A 443 -6.06 -4.65 -14.00
C LEU A 443 -6.50 -6.09 -13.66
N PHE A 444 -5.63 -7.08 -13.88
CA PHE A 444 -5.84 -8.51 -13.58
C PHE A 444 -5.32 -8.95 -12.20
N GLN A 445 -5.00 -8.01 -11.31
CA GLN A 445 -4.62 -8.27 -9.91
C GLN A 445 -5.32 -7.33 -8.92
N VAL A 446 -6.46 -6.76 -9.34
CA VAL A 446 -7.37 -5.95 -8.52
C VAL A 446 -8.77 -6.55 -8.53
N LEU A 447 -9.62 -6.08 -7.61
CA LEU A 447 -11.00 -6.55 -7.44
C LEU A 447 -11.04 -8.09 -7.33
N TRP A 448 -11.95 -8.76 -8.06
CA TRP A 448 -12.09 -10.22 -8.06
C TRP A 448 -10.79 -10.98 -8.42
N PHE A 449 -9.92 -10.41 -9.26
CA PHE A 449 -8.68 -11.07 -9.67
C PHE A 449 -7.55 -10.98 -8.62
N ARG A 450 -7.72 -10.11 -7.62
CA ARG A 450 -6.83 -10.04 -6.48
C ARG A 450 -7.12 -11.20 -5.54
N PRO A 451 -6.11 -11.81 -4.89
CA PRO A 451 -6.38 -12.85 -3.90
C PRO A 451 -7.36 -12.40 -2.81
N SER A 452 -8.33 -13.28 -2.54
CA SER A 452 -9.38 -13.04 -1.55
C SER A 452 -8.85 -12.94 -0.13
N THR A 453 -9.65 -12.33 0.75
CA THR A 453 -9.45 -12.29 2.22
C THR A 453 -9.76 -13.62 2.90
N LYS A 454 -10.29 -14.60 2.17
CA LYS A 454 -10.40 -16.02 2.58
C LYS A 454 -9.46 -16.88 1.74
N ASP A 455 -9.05 -18.04 2.26
CA ASP A 455 -8.24 -19.02 1.52
C ASP A 455 -8.73 -19.25 0.09
N ALA A 456 -7.98 -18.72 -0.87
CA ALA A 456 -8.30 -18.79 -2.29
C ALA A 456 -8.06 -20.18 -2.88
N SER A 457 -7.34 -21.06 -2.18
CA SER A 457 -7.16 -22.45 -2.61
C SER A 457 -8.39 -23.33 -2.37
N GLY A 458 -9.36 -22.85 -1.56
CA GLY A 458 -10.58 -23.60 -1.21
C GLY A 458 -10.33 -24.81 -0.31
N ARG A 459 -9.13 -24.92 0.28
CA ARG A 459 -8.74 -26.03 1.16
C ARG A 459 -9.25 -25.83 2.57
N TYR A 460 -9.26 -24.59 3.06
CA TYR A 460 -9.51 -24.29 4.47
C TYR A 460 -10.68 -23.33 4.66
N ASP A 461 -11.71 -23.81 5.36
CA ASP A 461 -12.96 -23.06 5.50
C ASP A 461 -12.87 -21.92 6.53
N ASN A 462 -11.88 -21.97 7.42
CA ASN A 462 -11.65 -21.07 8.57
C ASN A 462 -10.24 -20.42 8.55
N LEU A 463 -9.62 -20.31 7.38
CA LEU A 463 -8.37 -19.56 7.17
C LEU A 463 -8.66 -18.28 6.39
N TYR A 464 -8.19 -17.17 6.95
CA TYR A 464 -8.39 -15.84 6.41
C TYR A 464 -7.06 -15.12 6.26
N PHE A 465 -7.06 -14.09 5.42
CA PHE A 465 -5.91 -13.26 5.14
C PHE A 465 -6.30 -11.79 5.20
N VAL A 466 -5.35 -10.97 5.63
CA VAL A 466 -5.49 -9.51 5.71
C VAL A 466 -4.14 -8.89 5.38
N GLY A 467 -4.13 -7.62 4.96
CA GLY A 467 -2.91 -6.88 4.67
C GLY A 467 -2.75 -6.56 3.18
N ALA A 468 -1.55 -6.14 2.81
CA ALA A 468 -1.31 -5.54 1.49
C ALA A 468 -1.42 -6.54 0.33
N SER A 469 -1.16 -7.83 0.57
CA SER A 469 -1.09 -8.85 -0.48
C SER A 469 -2.44 -9.54 -0.75
N THR A 470 -3.52 -9.09 -0.09
CA THR A 470 -4.90 -9.52 -0.34
C THR A 470 -5.78 -8.36 -0.75
N HIS A 471 -7.03 -8.64 -1.11
CA HIS A 471 -8.05 -7.63 -1.34
C HIS A 471 -8.26 -6.78 -0.07
N PRO A 472 -8.39 -5.44 -0.18
CA PRO A 472 -8.38 -4.63 -1.40
C PRO A 472 -6.99 -4.28 -1.96
N GLY A 473 -5.95 -4.24 -1.13
CA GLY A 473 -4.60 -3.96 -1.61
C GLY A 473 -3.67 -3.25 -0.62
N THR A 474 -2.66 -2.59 -1.18
CA THR A 474 -1.59 -1.90 -0.45
C THR A 474 -1.99 -0.47 -0.06
N GLY A 475 -1.30 0.08 0.95
CA GLY A 475 -1.60 1.37 1.55
C GLY A 475 -2.33 1.21 2.89
N VAL A 476 -1.95 2.01 3.89
CA VAL A 476 -2.51 1.93 5.25
C VAL A 476 -4.05 2.05 5.27
N PRO A 477 -4.69 3.06 4.65
CA PRO A 477 -6.16 3.12 4.62
C PRO A 477 -6.77 1.90 3.94
N ILE A 478 -6.16 1.39 2.88
CA ILE A 478 -6.65 0.23 2.13
C ILE A 478 -6.59 -1.04 2.99
N VAL A 479 -5.50 -1.21 3.76
CA VAL A 479 -5.34 -2.30 4.70
C VAL A 479 -6.32 -2.20 5.87
N LEU A 480 -6.63 -0.99 6.36
CA LEU A 480 -7.68 -0.78 7.36
C LEU A 480 -9.06 -1.16 6.84
N ALA A 481 -9.41 -0.75 5.62
CA ALA A 481 -10.65 -1.18 4.97
C ALA A 481 -10.69 -2.72 4.78
N GLY A 482 -9.58 -3.32 4.35
CA GLY A 482 -9.43 -4.77 4.23
C GLY A 482 -9.60 -5.50 5.55
N SER A 483 -9.08 -4.96 6.66
CA SER A 483 -9.26 -5.54 8.00
C SER A 483 -10.73 -5.63 8.41
N LYS A 484 -11.55 -4.65 8.00
CA LYS A 484 -13.00 -4.70 8.21
C LYS A 484 -13.66 -5.79 7.37
N LEU A 485 -13.30 -5.90 6.09
CA LEU A 485 -13.78 -6.97 5.22
C LEU A 485 -13.43 -8.37 5.74
N THR A 486 -12.20 -8.55 6.21
CA THR A 486 -11.75 -9.82 6.81
C THR A 486 -12.49 -10.10 8.13
N SER A 487 -12.66 -9.11 8.99
CA SER A 487 -13.42 -9.25 10.25
C SER A 487 -14.88 -9.65 10.00
N ASP A 488 -15.53 -9.04 9.00
CA ASP A 488 -16.90 -9.36 8.60
C ASP A 488 -17.01 -10.82 8.13
N GLN A 489 -16.04 -11.31 7.35
CA GLN A 489 -16.01 -12.70 6.88
C GLN A 489 -15.78 -13.70 8.01
N VAL A 490 -14.92 -13.38 8.98
CA VAL A 490 -14.72 -14.21 10.18
C VAL A 490 -16.02 -14.28 10.97
N CYS A 491 -16.67 -13.15 11.24
CA CYS A 491 -17.95 -13.11 11.97
C CYS A 491 -19.01 -14.00 11.28
N ARG A 492 -19.22 -13.83 9.97
CA ARG A 492 -20.16 -14.65 9.19
C ARG A 492 -19.81 -16.14 9.22
N GLY A 493 -18.52 -16.48 9.17
CA GLY A 493 -18.03 -17.86 9.26
C GLY A 493 -18.40 -18.56 10.57
N PHE A 494 -18.63 -17.79 11.63
CA PHE A 494 -19.08 -18.28 12.94
C PHE A 494 -20.54 -17.92 13.25
N GLY A 495 -21.34 -17.52 12.25
CA GLY A 495 -22.76 -17.19 12.42
C GLY A 495 -23.03 -15.90 13.21
N GLN A 496 -22.02 -15.05 13.41
CA GLN A 496 -22.17 -13.75 14.06
C GLN A 496 -22.48 -12.65 13.04
N VAL A 497 -23.27 -11.66 13.47
CA VAL A 497 -23.58 -10.48 12.67
C VAL A 497 -22.39 -9.52 12.69
N PRO A 498 -21.84 -9.13 11.52
CA PRO A 498 -20.76 -8.14 11.47
C PRO A 498 -21.15 -6.77 12.03
N LEU A 499 -20.16 -5.97 12.43
CA LEU A 499 -20.40 -4.60 12.89
C LEU A 499 -21.08 -3.78 11.78
N PRO A 500 -22.04 -2.90 12.14
CA PRO A 500 -22.69 -2.04 11.16
C PRO A 500 -21.68 -1.06 10.55
N ARG A 501 -21.88 -0.70 9.28
CA ARG A 501 -21.12 0.37 8.63
C ARG A 501 -21.63 1.70 9.16
N LYS A 502 -20.83 2.40 9.98
CA LYS A 502 -21.23 3.68 10.59
C LYS A 502 -21.28 4.84 9.59
N ASN A 503 -20.42 4.83 8.56
CA ASN A 503 -20.37 5.83 7.50
C ASN A 503 -20.42 5.18 6.10
N PRO A 504 -21.55 4.59 5.67
CA PRO A 504 -21.61 3.96 4.35
C PRO A 504 -21.47 5.02 3.26
N SER A 505 -20.50 4.84 2.36
CA SER A 505 -20.49 5.61 1.12
C SER A 505 -21.79 5.31 0.36
N ARG A 506 -22.56 6.35 -0.02
CA ARG A 506 -23.75 6.15 -0.85
C ARG A 506 -23.25 5.74 -2.24
N PRO A 507 -23.53 4.52 -2.73
CA PRO A 507 -23.21 4.20 -4.12
C PRO A 507 -23.99 5.16 -5.03
N PRO A 508 -23.43 5.54 -6.19
CA PRO A 508 -24.19 6.30 -7.18
C PRO A 508 -25.48 5.53 -7.51
N SER A 509 -26.59 6.25 -7.67
CA SER A 509 -27.86 5.64 -8.06
C SER A 509 -27.70 4.96 -9.42
N LEU A 510 -27.56 3.62 -9.40
CA LEU A 510 -27.49 2.80 -10.59
C LEU A 510 -28.90 2.71 -11.18
N ARG A 511 -29.32 3.71 -11.98
CA ARG A 511 -30.40 3.48 -12.95
C ARG A 511 -29.83 2.55 -14.02
N PRO A 512 -30.38 1.34 -14.23
CA PRO A 512 -29.89 0.46 -15.29
C PRO A 512 -30.18 1.13 -16.64
N PRO A 513 -29.20 1.30 -17.55
CA PRO A 513 -29.53 1.57 -18.92
C PRO A 513 -30.09 0.26 -19.51
N LEU A 514 -31.40 0.23 -19.76
CA LEU A 514 -32.06 -0.80 -20.56
C LEU A 514 -31.55 -0.71 -22.01
N ARG A 515 -30.37 -1.28 -22.32
CA ARG A 515 -29.93 -1.48 -23.71
C ARG A 515 -29.18 -2.82 -23.86
N PRO A 516 -29.64 -3.74 -24.74
CA PRO A 516 -29.05 -5.06 -24.92
C PRO A 516 -27.60 -5.05 -25.48
N LEU A 517 -27.16 -3.93 -26.08
CA LEU A 517 -25.80 -3.78 -26.62
C LEU A 517 -24.69 -3.86 -25.56
N TRP A 518 -24.99 -3.46 -24.30
CA TRP A 518 -23.99 -3.47 -23.22
C TRP A 518 -23.69 -4.88 -22.71
N ILE A 519 -24.67 -5.77 -22.73
CA ILE A 519 -24.48 -7.18 -22.33
C ILE A 519 -23.51 -7.87 -23.30
N LEU A 520 -23.61 -7.58 -24.60
CA LEU A 520 -22.70 -8.11 -25.62
C LEU A 520 -21.28 -7.56 -25.49
N LEU A 521 -21.10 -6.28 -25.14
CA LEU A 521 -19.78 -5.69 -24.86
C LEU A 521 -19.14 -6.28 -23.59
N VAL A 522 -19.94 -6.51 -22.54
CA VAL A 522 -19.46 -7.12 -21.29
C VAL A 522 -19.16 -8.61 -21.48
N LEU A 523 -19.97 -9.34 -22.24
CA LEU A 523 -19.69 -10.74 -22.60
C LEU A 523 -18.50 -10.86 -23.56
N GLY A 524 -18.33 -9.92 -24.48
CA GLY A 524 -17.15 -9.84 -25.36
C GLY A 524 -15.88 -9.51 -24.58
N PHE A 525 -15.96 -8.60 -23.61
CA PHE A 525 -14.86 -8.28 -22.70
C PHE A 525 -14.55 -9.48 -21.78
N LEU A 526 -15.54 -10.12 -21.16
CA LEU A 526 -15.34 -11.34 -20.35
C LEU A 526 -14.80 -12.51 -21.18
N GLY A 527 -15.27 -12.69 -22.42
CA GLY A 527 -14.77 -13.69 -23.35
C GLY A 527 -13.32 -13.44 -23.77
N PHE A 528 -12.96 -12.17 -23.98
CA PHE A 528 -11.58 -11.74 -24.22
C PHE A 528 -10.69 -11.91 -22.98
N LEU A 529 -11.20 -11.60 -21.78
CA LEU A 529 -10.50 -11.82 -20.52
C LEU A 529 -10.26 -13.31 -20.25
N CYS A 530 -11.23 -14.18 -20.56
CA CYS A 530 -11.08 -15.63 -20.46
C CYS A 530 -10.10 -16.20 -21.51
N SER A 531 -10.07 -15.65 -22.74
CA SER A 531 -9.14 -16.17 -23.77
C SER A 531 -7.69 -15.79 -23.48
N LEU A 532 -7.44 -14.67 -22.80
CA LEU A 532 -6.10 -14.27 -22.34
C LEU A 532 -5.57 -15.15 -21.19
N THR A 533 -6.44 -15.78 -20.40
CA THR A 533 -6.02 -16.72 -19.34
C THR A 533 -5.62 -18.12 -19.86
N ASP A 534 -6.09 -18.52 -21.05
CA ASP A 534 -5.81 -19.85 -21.62
C ASP A 534 -4.55 -19.92 -22.51
N GLN A 535 -3.94 -18.79 -22.89
CA GLN A 535 -2.82 -18.77 -23.86
C GLN A 535 -1.43 -19.13 -23.30
N HIS A 536 -1.31 -19.67 -22.09
CA HIS A 536 -0.02 -20.08 -21.51
C HIS A 536 0.07 -21.57 -21.09
N LEU A 537 -0.65 -22.46 -21.78
CA LEU A 537 -0.45 -23.91 -21.68
C LEU A 537 0.06 -24.48 -23.02
N PRO A 538 1.34 -24.88 -23.15
CA PRO A 538 1.77 -25.67 -24.29
C PRO A 538 1.31 -27.12 -24.07
N LEU A 539 0.15 -27.49 -24.60
CA LEU A 539 -0.26 -28.89 -24.71
C LEU A 539 0.41 -29.53 -25.93
N SER A 540 1.59 -30.11 -25.72
CA SER A 540 2.18 -31.06 -26.68
C SER A 540 1.49 -32.42 -26.55
N PHE A 541 0.52 -32.71 -27.41
CA PHE A 541 0.05 -34.09 -27.61
C PHE A 541 0.81 -34.72 -28.77
N SER A 542 1.80 -35.55 -28.42
CA SER A 542 2.40 -36.55 -29.31
C SER A 542 1.31 -37.54 -29.72
N ARG A 543 1.04 -37.63 -31.03
CA ARG A 543 0.26 -38.73 -31.62
C ARG A 543 1.16 -39.96 -31.72
N ARG A 544 0.74 -41.05 -31.07
CA ARG A 544 1.12 -42.42 -31.47
C ARG A 544 0.05 -42.96 -32.40
N GLN A 545 0.38 -42.93 -33.69
CA GLN A 545 0.19 -43.93 -34.76
C GLN A 545 0.11 -43.20 -36.09
#